data_AF-A0A444V331-F1
#
_entry.id   AF-A0A444V331-F1
#
_cell.length_a   1.000
_cell.length_b   1.000
_cell.length_c   1.000
_cell.angle_alpha   90.00
_cell.angle_beta   90.00
_cell.angle_gamma   90.00
#
_symmetry.space_group_name_H-M   'P 1'
#
loop_
_entity.id
_entity.type
_entity.pdbx_description
1 polymer ?
#
loop_
_entity_poly.entity_id
_entity_poly.type
_entity_poly.pdbx_seq_one_letter_code
_entity_poly.pdbx_strand_id
1 'polypeptide(L)'
;MPLNPTPGRIRCSKKNVVLSRGSERVSTRGDERSLYRYFSDLQGLGGFQDHFDWWAHNSYSNLGGKPIWIDPSDPEVQHIFIDDNIRLNDEDSIITPKVFLGKAGTQTRTALTSELYDVNLIQTDLLRAISDHNYFSERIRICEENYEKYLNKEDG
;
A
#
# COMPACT_ATOMS: atom_id res chain seq x y z
N MET A 1 14.06 2.43 16.52
CA MET A 1 13.31 1.56 15.60
C MET A 1 14.26 0.48 15.07
N PRO A 2 13.93 -0.83 15.16
CA PRO A 2 14.83 -1.90 14.69
C PRO A 2 15.01 -1.86 13.17
N LEU A 3 16.18 -2.26 12.67
CA LEU A 3 16.49 -2.35 11.24
C LEU A 3 16.65 -3.82 10.83
N ASN A 4 15.92 -4.24 9.80
CA ASN A 4 16.12 -5.52 9.14
C ASN A 4 16.95 -5.33 7.85
N PRO A 5 18.22 -5.78 7.81
CA PRO A 5 19.09 -5.59 6.64
C PRO A 5 18.79 -6.57 5.50
N THR A 6 17.91 -7.56 5.70
CA THR A 6 17.60 -8.56 4.68
C THR A 6 16.57 -7.99 3.69
N PRO A 7 16.91 -7.79 2.42
CA PRO A 7 15.97 -7.24 1.45
C PRO A 7 14.85 -8.24 1.15
N GLY A 8 13.62 -7.76 1.22
CA GLY A 8 12.46 -8.46 0.67
C GLY A 8 12.28 -8.18 -0.82
N ARG A 9 11.42 -8.96 -1.47
CA ARG A 9 11.02 -8.77 -2.86
C ARG A 9 9.53 -9.05 -3.01
N ILE A 10 8.87 -8.25 -3.83
CA ILE A 10 7.49 -8.43 -4.26
C ILE A 10 7.51 -8.85 -5.73
N ARG A 11 6.81 -9.93 -6.07
CA ARG A 11 6.67 -10.40 -7.46
C ARG A 11 5.21 -10.64 -7.78
N CYS A 12 4.70 -9.81 -8.68
CA CYS A 12 3.34 -9.87 -9.21
C CYS A 12 3.25 -10.81 -10.41
N SER A 13 2.08 -11.42 -10.58
CA SER A 13 1.67 -12.13 -11.78
C SER A 13 0.17 -11.93 -11.99
N LYS A 14 -0.39 -12.43 -13.11
CA LYS A 14 -1.84 -12.35 -13.37
C LYS A 14 -2.71 -13.05 -12.31
N LYS A 15 -2.15 -14.01 -11.55
CA LYS A 15 -2.92 -14.89 -10.65
C LYS A 15 -2.65 -14.66 -9.18
N ASN A 16 -1.48 -14.15 -8.83
CA ASN A 16 -1.08 -13.97 -7.43
C ASN A 16 0.10 -13.01 -7.31
N VAL A 17 0.28 -12.52 -6.09
CA VAL A 17 1.45 -11.79 -5.63
C VAL A 17 2.24 -12.70 -4.70
N VAL A 18 3.56 -12.65 -4.80
CA VAL A 18 4.48 -13.37 -3.92
C VAL A 18 5.41 -12.37 -3.26
N LEU A 19 5.48 -12.42 -1.94
CA LEU A 19 6.49 -11.74 -1.14
C LEU A 19 7.52 -12.77 -0.66
N SER A 20 8.80 -12.41 -0.72
CA SER A 20 9.88 -13.23 -0.16
C SER A 20 10.91 -12.36 0.56
N ARG A 21 11.41 -12.82 1.72
CA ARG A 21 12.51 -12.19 2.46
C ARG A 21 13.31 -13.26 3.22
N GLY A 22 14.59 -13.43 2.90
CA GLY A 22 15.37 -14.54 3.45
C GLY A 22 14.71 -15.89 3.13
N SER A 23 14.39 -16.68 4.17
CA SER A 23 13.64 -17.93 4.05
C SER A 23 12.11 -17.75 4.08
N GLU A 24 11.61 -16.56 4.41
CA GLU A 24 10.18 -16.26 4.47
C GLU A 24 9.61 -16.14 3.05
N ARG A 25 8.44 -16.75 2.82
CA ARG A 25 7.72 -16.65 1.56
C ARG A 25 6.22 -16.68 1.79
N VAL A 26 5.53 -15.65 1.34
CA VAL A 26 4.08 -15.47 1.50
C VAL A 26 3.47 -15.19 0.13
N SER A 27 2.24 -15.65 -0.12
CA SER A 27 1.56 -15.40 -1.39
C SER A 27 0.06 -15.26 -1.23
N THR A 28 -0.53 -14.36 -2.03
CA THR A 28 -1.98 -14.19 -2.11
C THR A 28 -2.73 -15.40 -2.67
N ARG A 29 -2.01 -16.40 -3.21
CA ARG A 29 -2.63 -17.61 -3.75
C ARG A 29 -3.32 -18.41 -2.63
N GLY A 30 -4.65 -18.44 -2.67
CA GLY A 30 -5.48 -19.15 -1.70
C GLY A 30 -5.88 -18.29 -0.50
N ASP A 31 -5.19 -17.17 -0.26
CA ASP A 31 -5.56 -16.19 0.75
C ASP A 31 -4.96 -14.81 0.45
N GLU A 32 -5.82 -13.89 0.03
CA GLU A 32 -5.46 -12.50 -0.28
C GLU A 32 -4.97 -11.73 0.97
N ARG A 33 -5.37 -12.13 2.19
CA ARG A 33 -4.95 -11.47 3.44
C ARG A 33 -3.53 -11.79 3.86
N SER A 34 -2.92 -12.81 3.27
CA SER A 34 -1.60 -13.28 3.69
C SER A 34 -0.53 -12.18 3.63
N LEU A 35 -0.52 -11.35 2.58
CA LEU A 35 0.41 -10.21 2.47
C LEU A 35 0.03 -9.05 3.38
N TYR A 36 -1.27 -8.77 3.55
CA TYR A 36 -1.74 -7.77 4.52
C TYR A 36 -1.20 -8.07 5.92
N ARG A 37 -1.48 -9.28 6.43
CA ARG A 37 -1.01 -9.73 7.76
C ARG A 37 0.50 -9.69 7.88
N TYR A 38 1.21 -10.14 6.85
CA TYR A 38 2.67 -10.09 6.84
C TYR A 38 3.20 -8.66 7.02
N PHE A 39 2.62 -7.67 6.34
CA PHE A 39 3.03 -6.27 6.47
C PHE A 39 2.62 -5.66 7.82
N SER A 40 1.42 -5.98 8.30
CA SER A 40 0.92 -5.53 9.62
C SER A 40 1.80 -6.01 10.78
N ASP A 41 2.38 -7.21 10.66
CA ASP A 41 3.25 -7.79 11.68
C ASP A 41 4.70 -7.25 11.63
N LEU A 42 5.07 -6.46 10.61
CA LEU A 42 6.42 -5.93 10.50
C LEU A 42 6.69 -4.87 11.55
N GLN A 43 7.84 -5.00 12.21
CA GLN A 43 8.34 -3.99 13.13
C GLN A 43 9.61 -3.33 12.58
N GLY A 44 9.59 -2.01 12.62
CA GLY A 44 10.72 -1.17 12.27
C GLY A 44 10.99 -1.02 10.77
N LEU A 45 12.26 -0.88 10.41
CA LEU A 45 12.70 -0.56 9.06
C LEU A 45 13.08 -1.81 8.29
N GLY A 46 12.56 -1.95 7.07
CA GLY A 46 12.94 -3.00 6.14
C GLY A 46 12.73 -2.55 4.69
N GLY A 47 13.55 -3.07 3.80
CA GLY A 47 13.45 -2.78 2.37
C GLY A 47 12.75 -3.91 1.63
N PHE A 48 11.86 -3.55 0.70
CA PHE A 48 11.27 -4.48 -0.27
C PHE A 48 11.52 -3.96 -1.68
N GLN A 49 12.11 -4.78 -2.53
CA GLN A 49 12.18 -4.49 -3.95
C GLN A 49 10.80 -4.70 -4.58
N ASP A 50 10.32 -3.71 -5.30
CA ASP A 50 9.11 -3.82 -6.12
C ASP A 50 9.30 -4.73 -7.35
N HIS A 51 8.25 -4.85 -8.15
CA HIS A 51 8.27 -5.58 -9.41
C HIS A 51 8.24 -4.61 -10.60
N PHE A 52 9.26 -3.77 -10.73
CA PHE A 52 9.34 -2.76 -11.80
C PHE A 52 9.04 -3.31 -13.20
N ASP A 53 9.64 -4.45 -13.58
CA ASP A 53 9.37 -5.05 -14.88
C ASP A 53 7.88 -5.33 -15.09
N TRP A 54 7.17 -5.80 -14.07
CA TRP A 54 5.72 -6.02 -14.17
C TRP A 54 4.96 -4.71 -14.34
N TRP A 55 5.35 -3.65 -13.65
CA TRP A 55 4.74 -2.33 -13.81
C TRP A 55 4.95 -1.79 -15.24
N ALA A 56 6.16 -1.90 -15.77
CA ALA A 56 6.49 -1.53 -17.15
C ALA A 56 5.72 -2.34 -18.20
N HIS A 57 5.58 -3.66 -18.01
CA HIS A 57 4.79 -4.53 -18.91
C HIS A 57 3.29 -4.21 -18.92
N ASN A 58 2.80 -3.47 -17.91
CA ASN A 58 1.41 -3.02 -17.82
C ASN A 58 1.31 -1.49 -18.02
N SER A 59 2.19 -0.95 -18.86
CA SER A 59 2.18 0.45 -19.30
C SER A 59 2.29 1.48 -18.19
N TYR A 60 2.96 1.14 -17.08
CA TYR A 60 3.11 2.00 -15.90
C TYR A 60 1.78 2.42 -15.24
N SER A 61 0.69 1.74 -15.57
CA SER A 61 -0.63 2.00 -14.97
C SER A 61 -0.80 1.32 -13.63
N ASN A 62 -1.87 1.71 -12.90
CA ASN A 62 -2.27 1.05 -11.67
C ASN A 62 -2.58 -0.45 -11.85
N LEU A 63 -2.78 -0.95 -13.07
CA LEU A 63 -3.00 -2.38 -13.34
C LEU A 63 -1.72 -3.22 -13.12
N GLY A 64 -0.56 -2.58 -13.27
CA GLY A 64 0.76 -3.16 -12.99
C GLY A 64 1.42 -2.65 -11.72
N GLY A 65 0.78 -1.74 -11.01
CA GLY A 65 1.33 -1.11 -9.83
C GLY A 65 1.68 -2.11 -8.71
N LYS A 66 2.40 -1.60 -7.72
CA LYS A 66 2.67 -2.30 -6.46
C LYS A 66 1.32 -2.57 -5.78
N PRO A 67 0.92 -3.84 -5.60
CA PRO A 67 -0.32 -4.16 -4.90
C PRO A 67 -0.15 -3.83 -3.41
N ILE A 68 -1.13 -3.11 -2.88
CA ILE A 68 -1.18 -2.70 -1.47
C ILE A 68 -2.56 -3.04 -0.91
N TRP A 69 -2.61 -3.56 0.32
CA TRP A 69 -3.85 -4.01 0.94
C TRP A 69 -4.25 -3.11 2.10
N ILE A 70 -5.51 -2.71 2.10
CA ILE A 70 -6.15 -1.87 3.11
C ILE A 70 -7.36 -2.64 3.65
N ASP A 71 -7.45 -2.77 4.97
CA ASP A 71 -8.58 -3.36 5.67
C ASP A 71 -9.28 -2.29 6.50
N PRO A 72 -10.38 -1.68 6.03
CA PRO A 72 -11.14 -0.71 6.82
C PRO A 72 -11.75 -1.31 8.10
N SER A 73 -11.85 -2.65 8.19
CA SER A 73 -12.39 -3.33 9.37
C SER A 73 -11.32 -3.66 10.43
N ASP A 74 -10.05 -3.36 10.19
CA ASP A 74 -8.97 -3.56 11.17
C ASP A 74 -8.76 -2.27 11.97
N PRO A 75 -9.13 -2.25 13.27
CA PRO A 75 -9.00 -1.05 14.09
C PRO A 75 -7.55 -0.76 14.52
N GLU A 76 -6.63 -1.72 14.34
CA GLU A 76 -5.26 -1.61 14.87
C GLU A 76 -4.26 -1.11 13.82
N VAL A 77 -4.59 -1.18 12.53
CA VAL A 77 -3.62 -0.96 11.44
C VAL A 77 -4.16 -0.04 10.35
N GLN A 78 -3.53 1.12 10.20
CA GLN A 78 -3.62 1.96 9.01
C GLN A 78 -2.31 1.86 8.21
N HIS A 79 -2.36 1.30 7.00
CA HIS A 79 -1.22 1.36 6.08
C HIS A 79 -1.23 2.70 5.32
N ILE A 80 -0.13 3.44 5.37
CA ILE A 80 0.07 4.70 4.65
C ILE A 80 1.20 4.51 3.62
N PHE A 81 0.93 4.87 2.38
CA PHE A 81 1.85 4.74 1.25
C PHE A 81 2.18 6.11 0.69
N ILE A 82 3.48 6.39 0.58
CA ILE A 82 4.01 7.67 0.15
C ILE A 82 4.99 7.41 -1.00
N ASP A 83 4.71 7.98 -2.17
CA ASP A 83 5.53 7.81 -3.36
C ASP A 83 5.26 9.00 -4.30
N ASP A 84 6.28 9.49 -5.00
CA ASP A 84 6.14 10.59 -5.95
C ASP A 84 5.48 10.14 -7.25
N ASN A 85 5.31 8.84 -7.50
CA ASN A 85 4.64 8.24 -8.67
C ASN A 85 3.21 7.75 -8.39
N ILE A 86 2.60 8.17 -7.28
CA ILE A 86 1.15 8.01 -7.07
C ILE A 86 0.42 9.08 -7.90
N ARG A 87 -0.58 8.68 -8.68
CA ARG A 87 -1.38 9.57 -9.55
C ARG A 87 -2.86 9.36 -9.33
N LEU A 88 -3.62 10.45 -9.17
CA LEU A 88 -5.06 10.43 -8.94
C LEU A 88 -5.89 9.88 -10.10
N ASN A 89 -5.37 9.91 -11.32
CA ASN A 89 -6.05 9.46 -12.52
C ASN A 89 -5.86 7.96 -12.81
N ASP A 90 -5.09 7.24 -11.98
CA ASP A 90 -4.81 5.80 -12.11
C ASP A 90 -4.03 5.36 -13.38
N GLU A 91 -3.97 6.18 -14.42
CA GLU A 91 -3.35 5.87 -15.73
C GLU A 91 -1.84 5.65 -15.65
N ASP A 92 -1.16 6.32 -14.72
CA ASP A 92 0.30 6.29 -14.55
C ASP A 92 0.68 6.21 -13.05
N SER A 93 -0.07 5.39 -12.30
CA SER A 93 0.11 5.26 -10.85
C SER A 93 0.91 4.00 -10.51
N ILE A 94 1.93 4.16 -9.67
CA ILE A 94 2.84 3.07 -9.26
C ILE A 94 2.22 2.05 -8.29
N ILE A 95 0.95 2.23 -7.91
CA ILE A 95 0.27 1.41 -6.92
C ILE A 95 -1.00 0.77 -7.49
N THR A 96 -1.41 -0.35 -6.90
CA THR A 96 -2.72 -0.98 -7.12
C THR A 96 -3.41 -1.10 -5.75
N PRO A 97 -4.30 -0.18 -5.39
CA PRO A 97 -4.95 -0.22 -4.08
C PRO A 97 -5.98 -1.34 -4.03
N LYS A 98 -5.85 -2.25 -3.06
CA LYS A 98 -6.79 -3.35 -2.80
C LYS A 98 -7.47 -3.12 -1.45
N VAL A 99 -8.78 -2.93 -1.46
CA VAL A 99 -9.59 -2.71 -0.25
C VAL A 99 -10.40 -3.97 0.03
N PHE A 100 -10.30 -4.51 1.24
CA PHE A 100 -11.11 -5.66 1.67
C PHE A 100 -12.59 -5.27 1.79
N LEU A 101 -13.48 -6.15 1.32
CA LEU A 101 -14.92 -5.87 1.23
C LEU A 101 -15.72 -6.23 2.50
N GLY A 102 -15.11 -6.92 3.45
CA GLY A 102 -15.82 -7.34 4.64
C GLY A 102 -14.89 -7.79 5.75
N LYS A 103 -15.41 -7.72 6.97
CA LYS A 103 -14.69 -8.11 8.18
C LYS A 103 -14.19 -9.54 8.07
N ALA A 104 -12.89 -9.73 8.23
CA ALA A 104 -12.21 -11.02 8.08
C ALA A 104 -12.36 -11.71 6.70
N GLY A 105 -12.92 -11.03 5.69
CA GLY A 105 -13.10 -11.55 4.35
C GLY A 105 -11.81 -11.54 3.53
N THR A 106 -11.71 -12.42 2.53
CA THR A 106 -10.55 -12.49 1.62
C THR A 106 -10.81 -11.78 0.28
N GLN A 107 -12.02 -11.26 0.07
CA GLN A 107 -12.36 -10.57 -1.16
C GLN A 107 -11.92 -9.11 -1.09
N THR A 108 -11.32 -8.64 -2.17
CA THR A 108 -10.89 -7.24 -2.32
C THR A 108 -11.49 -6.63 -3.58
N ARG A 109 -11.80 -5.34 -3.53
CA ARG A 109 -11.95 -4.52 -4.73
C ARG A 109 -10.66 -3.74 -5.02
N THR A 110 -10.40 -3.44 -6.29
CA THR A 110 -9.42 -2.40 -6.61
C THR A 110 -10.10 -1.04 -6.39
N ALA A 111 -9.56 -0.22 -5.50
CA ALA A 111 -10.07 1.14 -5.28
C ALA A 111 -9.39 2.13 -6.25
N LEU A 112 -10.05 3.26 -6.52
CA LEU A 112 -9.44 4.36 -7.25
C LEU A 112 -8.38 5.02 -6.36
N THR A 113 -7.27 5.48 -6.94
CA THR A 113 -6.26 6.22 -6.16
C THR A 113 -6.88 7.47 -5.50
N SER A 114 -7.82 8.14 -6.18
CA SER A 114 -8.51 9.32 -5.67
C SER A 114 -9.41 9.07 -4.47
N GLU A 115 -9.94 7.86 -4.31
CA GLU A 115 -10.75 7.49 -3.14
C GLU A 115 -9.92 7.48 -1.85
N LEU A 116 -8.66 7.06 -1.96
CA LEU A 116 -7.77 6.82 -0.82
C LEU A 116 -6.69 7.90 -0.68
N TYR A 117 -6.74 8.95 -1.52
CA TYR A 117 -5.82 10.07 -1.46
C TYR A 117 -6.01 10.86 -0.16
N ASP A 118 -4.91 11.18 0.52
CA ASP A 118 -4.90 11.79 1.85
C ASP A 118 -5.61 10.95 2.93
N VAL A 119 -5.86 9.67 2.65
CA VAL A 119 -6.40 8.67 3.59
C VAL A 119 -5.37 7.56 3.82
N ASN A 120 -4.97 6.86 2.76
CA ASN A 120 -3.89 5.87 2.79
C ASN A 120 -2.77 6.19 1.80
N LEU A 121 -3.00 7.09 0.84
CA LEU A 121 -2.12 7.33 -0.29
C LEU A 121 -1.71 8.80 -0.36
N ILE A 122 -0.42 9.06 -0.50
CA ILE A 122 0.16 10.39 -0.63
C ILE A 122 1.04 10.44 -1.87
N GLN A 123 0.68 11.33 -2.81
CA GLN A 123 1.63 11.78 -3.82
C GLN A 123 2.62 12.75 -3.17
N THR A 124 3.91 12.44 -3.25
CA THR A 124 4.94 13.29 -2.64
C THR A 124 5.13 14.58 -3.42
N ASP A 125 5.01 15.72 -2.73
CA ASP A 125 5.49 17.01 -3.21
C ASP A 125 7.00 17.08 -2.95
N LEU A 126 7.79 16.79 -3.99
CA LEU A 126 9.24 16.68 -3.88
C LEU A 126 9.91 17.98 -3.39
N LEU A 127 9.38 19.16 -3.78
CA LEU A 127 9.96 20.43 -3.40
C LEU A 127 9.68 20.76 -1.93
N ARG A 128 8.45 20.50 -1.46
CA ARG A 128 8.14 20.60 -0.02
C ARG A 128 8.90 19.55 0.78
N ALA A 129 8.95 18.30 0.33
CA ALA A 129 9.62 17.23 1.06
C ALA A 129 11.11 17.50 1.30
N ILE A 130 11.77 18.23 0.38
CA ILE A 130 13.18 18.64 0.54
C ILE A 130 13.33 19.88 1.43
N SER A 131 12.37 20.81 1.43
CA SER A 131 12.49 22.11 2.12
C SER A 131 11.85 22.16 3.51
N ASP A 132 10.86 21.31 3.77
CA ASP A 132 10.08 21.26 5.00
C ASP A 132 10.36 19.95 5.74
N HIS A 133 11.10 20.06 6.84
CA HIS A 133 11.48 18.92 7.67
C HIS A 133 10.27 18.22 8.32
N ASN A 134 9.12 18.90 8.40
CA ASN A 134 7.89 18.35 8.97
C ASN A 134 6.96 17.74 7.92
N TYR A 135 7.30 17.81 6.62
CA TYR A 135 6.43 17.41 5.52
C TYR A 135 5.83 16.02 5.75
N PHE A 136 6.62 14.98 5.93
CA PHE A 136 6.10 13.62 6.07
C PHE A 136 5.26 13.44 7.35
N SER A 137 5.65 14.07 8.46
CA SER A 137 4.88 14.02 9.71
C SER A 137 3.52 14.71 9.57
N GLU A 138 3.44 15.83 8.83
CA GLU A 138 2.18 16.51 8.51
C GLU A 138 1.30 15.61 7.61
N ARG A 139 1.89 15.00 6.58
CA ARG A 139 1.14 14.12 5.67
C ARG A 139 0.59 12.87 6.38
N ILE A 140 1.36 12.28 7.28
CA ILE A 140 0.89 11.16 8.13
C ILE A 140 -0.30 11.60 8.99
N ARG A 141 -0.20 12.75 9.67
CA ARG A 141 -1.30 13.28 10.50
C ARG A 141 -2.58 13.50 9.69
N ILE A 142 -2.46 14.06 8.48
CA ILE A 142 -3.61 14.25 7.58
C ILE A 142 -4.26 12.91 7.24
N CYS A 143 -3.46 11.88 6.94
CA CYS A 143 -3.96 10.54 6.70
C CYS A 143 -4.68 9.96 7.92
N GLU A 144 -4.14 10.09 9.12
CA GLU A 144 -4.78 9.63 10.37
C GLU A 144 -6.14 10.33 10.59
N GLU A 145 -6.19 11.66 10.50
CA GLU A 145 -7.41 12.46 10.69
C GLU A 145 -8.50 12.16 9.64
N ASN A 146 -8.10 11.88 8.40
CA ASN A 146 -9.04 11.55 7.33
C ASN A 146 -9.47 10.09 7.35
N TYR A 147 -8.65 9.19 7.88
CA TYR A 147 -8.99 7.78 8.01
C TYR A 147 -10.16 7.58 8.95
N GLU A 148 -10.21 8.29 10.08
CA GLU A 148 -11.39 8.28 10.97
C GLU A 148 -12.69 8.64 10.23
N LYS A 149 -12.63 9.65 9.35
CA LYS A 149 -13.80 10.08 8.55
C LYS A 149 -14.15 9.06 7.46
N TYR A 150 -13.15 8.41 6.89
CA TYR A 150 -13.32 7.36 5.89
C TYR A 150 -14.01 6.13 6.49
N LEU A 151 -13.58 5.67 7.67
CA LEU A 151 -14.18 4.54 8.37
C LEU A 151 -15.67 4.77 8.68
N ASN A 152 -16.01 5.96 9.17
CA ASN A 152 -17.41 6.34 9.45
C ASN A 152 -18.33 6.33 8.21
N LYS A 153 -17.78 6.41 6.99
CA LYS A 153 -18.56 6.32 5.75
C LYS A 153 -18.74 4.90 5.25
N GLU A 154 -17.82 3.99 5.55
CA GLU A 154 -17.92 2.57 5.18
C GLU A 154 -18.86 1.79 6.12
N ASP A 155 -19.06 2.28 7.35
CA ASP A 155 -20.00 1.71 8.33
C ASP A 155 -21.49 2.10 8.09
N GLY A 156 -21.77 3.02 7.16
CA GLY A 156 -23.11 3.56 6.86
C GLY A 156 -23.69 3.08 5.54
#